data_AF-A0A252BZY7-F1
#
_entry.id   AF-A0A252BZY7-F1
#
_cell.length_a   1.000
_cell.length_b   1.000
_cell.length_c   1.000
_cell.angle_alpha   90.00
_cell.angle_beta   90.00
_cell.angle_gamma   90.00
#
_symmetry.space_group_name_H-M   'P 1'
#
loop_
_entity.id
_entity.type
_entity.pdbx_description
1 polymer ?
#
loop_
_entity_poly.entity_id
_entity_poly.type
_entity_poly.pdbx_seq_one_letter_code
_entity_poly.pdbx_strand_id
1 'polypeptide(L)' 'MARESCDWISIDPILRHFAICGVSVAMQARKLGVSERSIYQRRIILGISRKQREKRNARKAGHAIAA' A
#
# COMPACT_ATOMS: atom_id res chain seq x y z
N MET A 1 -24.07 -5.97 15.57
CA MET A 1 -23.69 -6.29 14.18
C MET A 1 -22.25 -6.77 14.18
N ALA A 2 -22.04 -8.07 13.94
CA ALA A 2 -20.70 -8.64 13.84
C ALA A 2 -20.01 -8.00 12.63
N ARG A 3 -18.95 -7.23 12.86
CA ARG A 3 -18.12 -6.70 11.78
C ARG A 3 -17.49 -7.89 11.09
N GLU A 4 -17.90 -8.18 9.85
CA GLU A 4 -17.19 -9.13 9.00
C GLU A 4 -15.72 -8.71 9.01
N SER A 5 -14.88 -9.58 9.53
CA SER A 5 -13.45 -9.31 9.63
C SER A 5 -12.93 -9.31 8.20
N CYS A 6 -12.54 -8.14 7.69
CA CYS A 6 -11.93 -8.05 6.37
C CYS A 6 -10.77 -9.04 6.29
N ASP A 7 -10.74 -9.86 5.24
CA ASP A 7 -9.65 -10.81 5.01
C ASP A 7 -8.39 -10.07 4.56
N TRP A 8 -7.65 -9.56 5.54
CA TRP A 8 -6.41 -8.82 5.31
C TRP A 8 -5.31 -9.69 4.71
N ILE A 9 -5.36 -11.03 4.90
CA ILE A 9 -4.36 -11.95 4.36
C ILE A 9 -4.40 -11.90 2.84
N SER A 10 -5.61 -11.94 2.26
CA SER A 10 -5.80 -11.83 0.80
C SER A 10 -5.63 -10.40 0.27
N ILE A 11 -5.96 -9.39 1.07
CA ILE A 11 -5.94 -7.98 0.64
C ILE A 11 -4.52 -7.38 0.67
N ASP A 12 -3.66 -7.79 1.60
CA ASP A 12 -2.33 -7.20 1.80
C ASP A 12 -1.41 -7.26 0.57
N PRO A 13 -1.31 -8.39 -0.17
CA PRO A 13 -0.55 -8.45 -1.41
C PRO A 13 -1.05 -7.45 -2.45
N ILE A 14 -2.38 -7.31 -2.56
CA ILE A 14 -3.03 -6.40 -3.49
C ILE A 14 -2.72 -4.95 -3.13
N LEU A 15 -2.77 -4.61 -1.83
CA LEU A 15 -2.41 -3.28 -1.34
C LEU A 15 -0.95 -2.91 -1.63
N ARG A 16 -0.03 -3.88 -1.48
CA ARG A 16 1.38 -3.69 -1.85
C ARG A 16 1.52 -3.41 -3.34
N HIS A 17 0.84 -4.19 -4.18
CA HIS A 17 0.84 -4.00 -5.63
C HIS A 17 0.28 -2.63 -6.02
N PHE A 18 -0.88 -2.24 -5.50
CA PHE A 18 -1.49 -0.94 -5.75
C PHE A 18 -0.61 0.23 -5.33
N ALA A 19 0.12 0.10 -4.22
CA ALA A 19 1.06 1.13 -3.79
C ALA A 19 2.29 1.26 -4.70
N ILE A 20 2.75 0.15 -5.28
CA ILE A 20 3.82 0.15 -6.30
C ILE A 20 3.32 0.86 -7.55
N CYS A 21 2.12 0.51 -8.01
CA CYS A 21 1.49 1.08 -9.20
C CYS A 21 1.02 2.54 -9.02
N GLY A 22 1.06 3.07 -7.80
CA GLY A 22 0.68 4.47 -7.52
C GLY A 22 -0.82 4.72 -7.44
N VAL A 23 -1.63 3.68 -7.23
CA VAL A 23 -3.09 3.79 -7.09
C VAL A 23 -3.44 4.59 -5.82
N SER A 24 -4.40 5.51 -5.91
CA SER A 24 -4.85 6.33 -4.79
C SER A 24 -5.59 5.50 -3.72
N VAL A 25 -5.55 5.92 -2.46
CA VAL A 25 -6.24 5.22 -1.36
C VAL A 25 -7.73 5.12 -1.60
N ALA A 26 -8.36 6.17 -2.15
CA ALA A 26 -9.76 6.17 -2.52
C ALA A 26 -10.12 5.07 -3.53
N MET A 27 -9.27 4.89 -4.56
CA MET A 27 -9.48 3.84 -5.55
C MET A 27 -9.22 2.45 -4.96
N GLN A 28 -8.25 2.30 -4.06
CA GLN A 28 -7.99 1.04 -3.33
C GLN A 28 -9.22 0.64 -2.50
N ALA A 29 -9.77 1.57 -1.73
CA ALA A 29 -10.96 1.38 -0.91
C ALA A 29 -12.18 0.93 -1.76
N ARG A 30 -12.45 1.62 -2.87
CA ARG A 30 -13.53 1.26 -3.80
C ARG A 30 -13.35 -0.12 -4.42
N LYS A 31 -12.13 -0.48 -4.83
CA LYS A 31 -11.85 -1.78 -5.45
C LYS A 31 -11.90 -2.95 -4.47
N LEU A 32 -11.53 -2.71 -3.21
CA LEU A 32 -11.43 -3.73 -2.18
C LEU A 32 -12.67 -3.81 -1.29
N GLY A 33 -13.66 -2.93 -1.50
CA GLY A 33 -14.90 -2.91 -0.71
C GLY A 33 -14.69 -2.55 0.76
N VAL A 34 -13.61 -1.83 1.08
CA VAL A 34 -13.23 -1.47 2.46
C VAL A 34 -13.14 0.04 2.63
N SER A 35 -13.28 0.52 3.87
CA SER A 35 -13.18 1.96 4.14
C SER A 35 -11.76 2.48 3.94
N GLU A 36 -11.63 3.70 3.44
CA GLU A 36 -10.33 4.36 3.27
C GLU A 36 -9.53 4.40 4.58
N ARG A 37 -10.21 4.62 5.71
CA ARG A 37 -9.59 4.61 7.04
C ARG A 37 -8.90 3.28 7.34
N SER A 38 -9.53 2.16 6.99
CA SER A 38 -8.94 0.82 7.17
C SER A 38 -7.72 0.64 6.27
N ILE A 39 -7.76 1.16 5.04
CA ILE A 39 -6.60 1.17 4.13
C ILE A 39 -5.45 1.99 4.71
N TYR A 40 -5.71 3.18 5.25
CA TYR A 40 -4.65 3.99 5.88
C TYR A 40 -4.00 3.26 7.05
N GLN A 41 -4.80 2.69 7.95
CA GLN A 41 -4.29 1.91 9.08
C GLN A 41 -3.47 0.71 8.60
N ARG A 42 -3.97 -0.04 7.61
CA ARG A 42 -3.28 -1.21 7.09
C ARG A 42 -1.98 -0.86 6.37
N ARG A 43 -1.94 0.25 5.62
CA ARG A 43 -0.72 0.75 4.98
C ARG A 43 0.36 1.15 5.97
N ILE A 44 -0.01 1.65 7.16
CA ILE A 44 0.94 1.92 8.24
C ILE A 44 1.55 0.60 8.74
N ILE A 45 0.72 -0.40 9.02
CA ILE A 45 1.16 -1.75 9.45
C ILE A 45 2.08 -2.40 8.42
N LEU A 46 1.74 -2.28 7.13
CA LEU A 46 2.51 -2.83 6.01
C LEU A 46 3.77 -2.01 5.67
N GLY A 47 4.00 -0.87 6.32
CA GLY A 47 5.13 0.02 6.03
C GLY A 47 5.04 0.71 4.66
N ILE A 48 3.85 0.78 4.05
CA ILE A 48 3.61 1.39 2.74
C ILE A 48 3.41 2.91 2.89
N SER A 49 4.39 3.55 3.51
CA SER A 49 4.42 5.00 3.68
C SER A 49 5.15 5.67 2.52
N ARG A 50 4.79 6.93 2.23
CA ARG A 50 5.49 7.75 1.20
C ARG A 50 7.00 7.80 1.47
N LYS A 51 7.40 7.85 2.74
CA LYS A 51 8.80 7.83 3.19
C LYS A 51 9.57 6.57 2.75
N GLN A 52 8.93 5.40 2.77
CA GLN A 52 9.56 4.15 2.32
C GLN A 52 9.67 4.08 0.78
N ARG A 53 8.67 4.62 0.07
CA ARG A 53 8.74 4.75 -1.40
C ARG A 53 9.89 5.68 -1.82
N GLU A 54 10.07 6.79 -1.13
CA GLU A 54 11.16 7.74 -1.39
C GLU A 54 12.53 7.10 -1.14
N LYS A 55 12.71 6.40 0.00
CA LYS A 55 13.94 5.61 0.26
C LYS A 55 14.21 4.56 -0.83
N ARG A 56 13.18 3.85 -1.29
CA ARG A 56 13.33 2.85 -2.36
C ARG A 56 13.73 3.48 -3.69
N ASN A 57 13.10 4.61 -4.03
CA ASN A 57 13.41 5.32 -5.26
C ASN A 57 14.83 5.92 -5.22
N ALA A 58 15.24 6.47 -4.07
CA ALA A 58 16.61 6.94 -3.85
C ALA A 58 17.65 5.81 -4.02
N ARG A 59 17.37 4.60 -3.48
CA ARG A 59 18.23 3.42 -3.68
C ARG A 59 18.31 2.98 -5.15
N LYS A 60 17.18 2.97 -5.86
CA LYS A 60 17.17 2.64 -7.30
C LYS A 60 17.92 3.69 -8.14
N ALA A 61 17.76 4.97 -7.83
CA ALA A 61 18.48 6.05 -8.49
C ALA A 61 20.00 5.97 -8.26
N GLY A 62 20.43 5.67 -7.03
CA GLY A 62 21.86 5.49 -6.71
C GLY A 62 22.51 4.29 -7.41
N HIS A 63 21.76 3.21 -7.66
CA HIS A 63 22.29 2.03 -8.37
C HIS A 63 22.40 2.25 -9.89
N ALA A 64 21.56 3.11 -10.47
CA ALA A 64 21.57 3.41 -11.90
C ALA A 64 22.76 4.29 -12.35
N ILE A 65 23.48 4.91 -11.41
CA ILE A 65 24.64 5.78 -11.70
C ILE A 65 25.96 4.99 -11.63
N ALA A 66 25.95 3.80 -11.04
CA ALA A 66 27.14 2.98 -10.81
C ALA A 66 27.28 1.78 -11.77
N ALA A 67 26.48 1.73 -12.85
CA ALA A 67 26.49 0.69 -13.87
C ALA A 67 26.91 1.25 -15.23
#